data_AF-A0AAU7NYB4-F1
#
_entry.id   AF-A0AAU7NYB4-F1
#
_cell.length_a   1.000
_cell.length_b   1.000
_cell.length_c   1.000
_cell.angle_alpha   90.00
_cell.angle_beta   90.00
_cell.angle_gamma   90.00
#
_symmetry.space_group_name_H-M   'P 1'
#
loop_
_entity.id
_entity.type
_entity.pdbx_description
1 polymer ?
#
loop_
_entity_poly.entity_id
_entity_poly.type
_entity_poly.pdbx_seq_one_letter_code
_entity_poly.pdbx_strand_id
1 'polypeptide(L)'
;MHPDKTRIVNEQDDPNGFDFLGYTFKKGLRLIRKKSLKAMRDKIRAHTLRSQGVGIETVIERLNPILRGWFNYFKHVHKSELQAMDGFVRRRLRSNLRKYQKKGSGTGRNIRDHQQWPNAYFANLGLFTLIEAHAQASQSR
;
A
#
# COMPACT_ATOMS: atom_id res chain seq x y z
N MET A 1 -25.08 -12.11 -23.20
CA MET A 1 -23.97 -11.13 -23.06
C MET A 1 -24.49 -9.91 -22.32
N HIS A 2 -23.76 -9.36 -21.33
CA HIS A 2 -24.18 -8.12 -20.67
C HIS A 2 -23.67 -6.94 -21.50
N PRO A 3 -24.55 -6.15 -22.15
CA PRO A 3 -24.16 -5.16 -23.15
C PRO A 3 -23.20 -4.11 -22.60
N ASP A 4 -23.36 -3.70 -21.33
CA ASP A 4 -22.54 -2.66 -20.72
C ASP A 4 -21.11 -3.07 -20.33
N LYS A 5 -20.77 -4.36 -20.39
CA LYS A 5 -19.47 -4.87 -19.93
C LYS A 5 -18.46 -5.08 -21.05
N THR A 6 -18.90 -5.01 -22.31
CA THR A 6 -18.07 -5.36 -23.46
C THR A 6 -17.87 -4.13 -24.34
N ARG A 7 -16.69 -3.51 -24.24
CA ARG A 7 -16.28 -2.37 -25.06
C ARG A 7 -14.87 -2.64 -25.58
N ILE A 8 -14.63 -2.39 -26.87
CA ILE A 8 -13.28 -2.36 -27.45
C ILE A 8 -12.64 -1.03 -27.06
N VAL A 9 -11.46 -1.08 -26.44
CA VAL A 9 -10.75 0.11 -25.93
C VAL A 9 -9.31 0.06 -26.39
N ASN A 10 -8.82 1.15 -26.97
CA ASN A 10 -7.39 1.35 -27.15
C ASN A 10 -6.81 2.03 -25.89
N GLU A 11 -5.86 1.38 -25.22
CA GLU A 11 -5.23 1.91 -24.00
C GLU A 11 -4.37 3.17 -24.22
N GLN A 12 -3.98 3.45 -25.46
CA GLN A 12 -3.18 4.62 -25.79
C GLN A 12 -4.05 5.87 -25.97
N ASP A 13 -5.24 5.69 -26.55
CA ASP A 13 -6.15 6.78 -26.91
C ASP A 13 -7.15 7.11 -25.80
N ASP A 14 -7.52 6.13 -24.96
CA ASP A 14 -8.47 6.36 -23.87
C ASP A 14 -7.77 7.07 -22.69
N PRO A 15 -8.18 8.31 -22.32
CA PRO A 15 -7.58 9.04 -21.22
C PRO A 15 -7.76 8.34 -19.86
N ASN A 16 -8.69 7.39 -19.74
CA ASN A 16 -8.93 6.61 -18.53
C ASN A 16 -8.31 5.21 -18.59
N GLY A 17 -7.94 4.71 -19.77
CA GLY A 17 -7.52 3.32 -19.96
C GLY A 17 -8.67 2.33 -19.75
N PHE A 18 -8.34 1.06 -19.49
CA PHE A 18 -9.35 0.03 -19.18
C PHE A 18 -8.99 -0.82 -17.96
N ASP A 19 -10.01 -1.34 -17.28
CA ASP A 19 -9.86 -2.17 -16.09
C ASP A 19 -9.91 -3.66 -16.46
N PHE A 20 -8.95 -4.45 -15.96
CA PHE A 20 -8.97 -5.91 -16.11
C PHE A 20 -8.30 -6.60 -14.92
N LEU A 21 -8.94 -7.61 -14.34
CA LEU A 21 -8.45 -8.40 -13.19
C LEU A 21 -7.87 -7.56 -12.02
N GLY A 22 -8.47 -6.41 -11.74
CA GLY A 22 -8.03 -5.53 -10.65
C GLY A 22 -6.87 -4.60 -10.99
N TYR A 23 -6.43 -4.60 -12.25
CA TYR A 23 -5.50 -3.64 -12.84
C TYR A 23 -6.25 -2.60 -13.68
N THR A 24 -5.59 -1.47 -13.90
CA THR A 24 -5.94 -0.48 -14.93
C THR A 24 -4.78 -0.41 -15.91
N PHE A 25 -5.04 -0.67 -17.19
CA PHE A 25 -4.07 -0.55 -18.28
C PHE A 25 -4.26 0.80 -18.95
N LYS A 26 -3.20 1.61 -18.96
CA LYS A 26 -3.25 2.98 -19.48
C LYS A 26 -1.87 3.39 -19.99
N LYS A 27 -1.78 3.79 -21.26
CA LYS A 27 -0.54 4.27 -21.89
C LYS A 27 0.66 3.32 -21.67
N GLY A 28 0.47 2.01 -21.89
CA GLY A 28 1.51 0.99 -21.66
C GLY A 28 1.85 0.71 -20.19
N LEU A 29 1.21 1.39 -19.23
CA LEU A 29 1.41 1.16 -17.80
C LEU A 29 0.34 0.23 -17.23
N ARG A 30 0.79 -0.65 -16.33
CA ARG A 30 -0.08 -1.43 -15.46
C ARG A 30 -0.20 -0.72 -14.11
N LEU A 31 -1.38 -0.21 -13.82
CA LEU A 31 -1.72 0.49 -12.58
C LEU A 31 -2.71 -0.34 -11.75
N ILE A 32 -2.91 0.03 -10.49
CA ILE A 32 -3.88 -0.64 -9.63
C ILE A 32 -5.25 -0.02 -9.86
N ARG A 33 -6.26 -0.86 -10.10
CA ARG A 33 -7.64 -0.40 -10.17
C ARG A 33 -8.03 0.31 -8.89
N LYS A 34 -8.68 1.47 -9.00
CA LYS A 34 -9.13 2.29 -7.84
C LYS A 34 -9.88 1.46 -6.79
N LYS A 35 -10.74 0.53 -7.22
CA LYS A 35 -11.50 -0.37 -6.33
C LYS A 35 -10.57 -1.32 -5.55
N SER A 36 -9.59 -1.93 -6.21
CA SER A 36 -8.59 -2.81 -5.59
C SER A 36 -7.71 -2.05 -4.60
N LEU A 37 -7.27 -0.84 -4.98
CA LEU A 37 -6.47 0.03 -4.10
C LEU A 37 -7.26 0.43 -2.85
N LYS A 38 -8.54 0.80 -3.01
CA LYS A 38 -9.43 1.13 -1.89
C LYS A 38 -9.59 -0.07 -0.96
N ALA A 39 -9.90 -1.26 -1.50
CA ALA A 39 -10.06 -2.48 -0.72
C ALA A 39 -8.81 -2.80 0.12
N MET A 40 -7.62 -2.67 -0.47
CA MET A 40 -6.37 -2.88 0.26
C MET A 40 -6.17 -1.85 1.37
N ARG A 41 -6.42 -0.57 1.10
CA ARG A 41 -6.32 0.49 2.12
C ARG A 41 -7.32 0.27 3.25
N ASP A 42 -8.53 -0.18 2.95
CA ASP A 42 -9.55 -0.49 3.95
C ASP A 42 -9.13 -1.68 4.83
N LYS A 43 -8.55 -2.73 4.22
CA LYS A 43 -7.95 -3.84 4.96
C LYS A 43 -6.84 -3.37 5.89
N ILE A 44 -5.89 -2.58 5.40
CA ILE A 44 -4.82 -2.01 6.25
C ILE A 44 -5.40 -1.16 7.39
N ARG A 45 -6.44 -0.36 7.15
CA ARG A 45 -7.10 0.44 8.20
C ARG A 45 -7.66 -0.45 9.32
N ALA A 46 -8.34 -1.54 8.96
CA ALA A 46 -8.90 -2.49 9.91
C ALA A 46 -7.82 -3.13 10.79
N HIS A 47 -6.62 -3.37 10.26
CA HIS A 47 -5.48 -3.91 11.01
C HIS A 47 -4.61 -2.86 11.71
N THR A 48 -4.90 -1.58 11.55
CA THR A 48 -4.14 -0.47 12.15
C THR A 48 -5.02 0.44 12.99
N LEU A 49 -6.13 -0.07 13.54
CA LEU A 49 -6.99 0.74 14.40
C LEU A 49 -6.20 1.22 15.63
N ARG A 50 -6.40 2.49 16.00
CA ARG A 50 -5.63 3.16 17.06
C ARG A 50 -5.98 2.67 18.47
N SER A 51 -7.08 1.92 18.60
CA SER A 51 -7.67 1.46 19.86
C SER A 51 -7.52 -0.04 20.09
N GLN A 52 -6.64 -0.74 19.35
CA GLN A 52 -6.52 -2.21 19.48
C GLN A 52 -5.78 -2.68 20.73
N GLY A 53 -5.13 -1.78 21.48
CA GLY A 53 -4.43 -2.13 22.73
C GLY A 53 -3.18 -3.01 22.54
N VAL A 54 -2.71 -3.22 21.31
CA VAL A 54 -1.53 -4.04 20.99
C VAL A 54 -0.31 -3.19 20.65
N GLY A 55 0.90 -3.73 20.87
CA GLY A 55 2.17 -3.10 20.50
C GLY A 55 2.34 -2.88 18.99
N ILE A 56 3.33 -2.07 18.61
CA ILE A 56 3.57 -1.75 17.19
C ILE A 56 4.12 -2.95 16.43
N GLU A 57 4.93 -3.77 17.09
CA GLU A 57 5.51 -5.01 16.58
C GLU A 57 4.41 -5.98 16.15
N THR A 58 3.44 -6.23 17.04
CA THR A 58 2.27 -7.08 16.74
C THR A 58 1.44 -6.54 15.57
N VAL A 59 1.32 -5.22 15.41
CA VAL A 59 0.63 -4.63 14.26
C VAL A 59 1.42 -4.91 12.97
N ILE A 60 2.74 -4.78 13.00
CA ILE A 60 3.61 -5.05 11.85
C ILE A 60 3.54 -6.53 11.47
N GLU A 61 3.64 -7.45 12.43
CA GLU A 61 3.51 -8.89 12.21
C GLU A 61 2.20 -9.25 11.51
N ARG A 62 1.08 -8.63 11.92
CA ARG A 62 -0.24 -8.84 11.28
C ARG A 62 -0.32 -8.26 9.87
N LEU A 63 0.37 -7.15 9.61
CA LEU A 63 0.37 -6.49 8.29
C LEU A 63 1.23 -7.23 7.27
N ASN A 64 2.37 -7.77 7.68
CA ASN A 64 3.34 -8.43 6.81
C ASN A 64 2.75 -9.48 5.86
N PRO A 65 1.95 -10.49 6.31
CA PRO A 65 1.36 -11.47 5.40
C PRO A 65 0.37 -10.83 4.43
N ILE A 66 -0.35 -9.78 4.84
CA ILE A 66 -1.30 -9.06 3.98
C ILE A 66 -0.54 -8.31 2.88
N LEU A 67 0.53 -7.60 3.24
CA LEU A 67 1.35 -6.86 2.30
C LEU A 67 2.05 -7.80 1.31
N ARG A 68 2.59 -8.93 1.80
CA ARG A 68 3.25 -9.94 0.98
C ARG A 68 2.30 -10.57 -0.04
N GLY A 69 1.11 -11.00 0.40
CA GLY A 69 0.11 -11.57 -0.50
C GLY A 69 -0.36 -10.57 -1.56
N TRP A 70 -0.59 -9.32 -1.15
CA TRP A 70 -0.96 -8.24 -2.05
C TRP A 70 0.15 -7.90 -3.06
N PHE A 71 1.41 -7.85 -2.61
CA PHE A 71 2.57 -7.68 -3.48
C PHE A 71 2.66 -8.79 -4.52
N ASN A 72 2.56 -10.05 -4.09
CA ASN A 72 2.66 -11.18 -5.02
C ASN A 72 1.61 -11.10 -6.15
N TYR A 73 0.40 -10.63 -5.84
CA TYR A 73 -0.62 -10.39 -6.85
C TYR A 73 -0.32 -9.19 -7.73
N PHE A 74 0.09 -8.05 -7.16
CA PHE A 74 0.28 -6.76 -7.84
C PHE A 74 1.74 -6.44 -8.22
N LYS A 75 2.67 -7.41 -8.20
CA LYS A 75 4.12 -7.16 -8.38
C LYS A 75 4.50 -6.52 -9.73
N HIS A 76 3.61 -6.57 -10.72
CA HIS A 76 3.82 -6.03 -12.07
C HIS A 76 3.30 -4.60 -12.26
N VAL A 77 2.85 -3.93 -11.20
CA VAL A 77 2.40 -2.54 -11.30
C VAL A 77 3.58 -1.57 -11.42
N HIS A 78 3.32 -0.37 -11.92
CA HIS A 78 4.31 0.69 -11.90
C HIS A 78 4.78 0.99 -10.46
N LYS A 79 6.10 1.16 -10.28
CA LYS A 79 6.76 1.31 -8.96
C LYS A 79 6.14 2.39 -8.06
N SER A 80 5.59 3.46 -8.65
CA SER A 80 4.95 4.55 -7.87
C SER A 80 3.75 4.08 -7.06
N GLU A 81 3.01 3.09 -7.56
CA GLU A 81 1.85 2.50 -6.86
C GLU A 81 2.29 1.79 -5.57
N LEU A 82 3.42 1.07 -5.63
CA LEU A 82 4.01 0.38 -4.49
C LEU A 82 4.56 1.39 -3.47
N GLN A 83 5.28 2.43 -3.93
CA GLN A 83 5.76 3.53 -3.07
C GLN A 83 4.63 4.22 -2.31
N ALA A 84 3.52 4.50 -3.02
CA ALA A 84 2.35 5.15 -2.43
C ALA A 84 1.69 4.28 -1.35
N MET A 85 1.63 2.96 -1.55
CA MET A 85 1.10 2.02 -0.56
C MET A 85 2.02 1.91 0.66
N ASP A 86 3.33 1.75 0.44
CA ASP A 86 4.34 1.74 1.49
C ASP A 86 4.28 3.00 2.37
N GLY A 87 4.16 4.18 1.74
CA GLY A 87 3.97 5.45 2.45
C GLY A 87 2.66 5.50 3.24
N PHE A 88 1.57 4.94 2.70
CA PHE A 88 0.30 4.85 3.41
C PHE A 88 0.39 3.97 4.67
N VAL A 89 1.03 2.80 4.57
CA VAL A 89 1.27 1.89 5.70
C VAL A 89 2.08 2.58 6.80
N ARG A 90 3.25 3.14 6.47
CA ARG A 90 4.11 3.82 7.45
C ARG A 90 3.41 4.98 8.13
N ARG A 91 2.59 5.75 7.40
CA ARG A 91 1.79 6.83 7.97
C ARG A 91 0.79 6.31 9.02
N ARG A 92 0.16 5.17 8.77
CA ARG A 92 -0.77 4.53 9.73
C ARG A 92 -0.02 4.08 10.99
N LEU A 93 1.15 3.45 10.82
CA LEU A 93 1.99 3.02 11.93
C LEU A 93 2.46 4.20 12.80
N ARG A 94 2.91 5.31 12.19
CA ARG A 94 3.23 6.56 12.92
C ARG A 94 2.02 7.10 13.69
N SER A 95 0.82 7.03 13.11
CA SER A 95 -0.41 7.45 13.78
C SER A 95 -0.73 6.59 15.02
N ASN A 96 -0.45 5.28 14.97
CA ASN A 96 -0.57 4.38 16.13
C ASN A 96 0.45 4.72 17.21
N LEU A 97 1.73 4.88 16.84
CA LEU A 97 2.79 5.24 17.79
C LEU A 97 2.51 6.56 18.51
N ARG A 98 1.98 7.57 17.82
CA ARG A 98 1.51 8.81 18.47
C ARG A 98 0.44 8.56 19.52
N LYS A 99 -0.50 7.65 19.26
CA LYS A 99 -1.53 7.29 20.24
C LYS A 99 -0.90 6.59 21.45
N TYR A 100 0.03 5.66 21.23
CA TYR A 100 0.69 4.92 22.30
C TYR A 100 1.51 5.84 23.21
N GLN A 101 2.17 6.85 22.65
CA GLN A 101 2.88 7.87 23.41
C GLN A 101 1.98 8.97 24.02
N LYS A 102 0.65 8.80 23.99
CA LYS A 102 -0.33 9.79 24.46
C LYS A 102 -0.19 11.20 23.83
N LYS A 103 0.49 11.31 22.67
CA LYS A 103 0.74 12.56 21.93
C LYS A 103 -0.46 13.03 21.09
N GLY A 104 -1.69 12.69 21.50
CA GLY A 104 -2.94 13.10 20.86
C GLY A 104 -3.29 12.43 19.52
N SER A 105 -4.43 12.83 18.96
CA SER A 105 -4.86 12.46 17.61
C SER A 105 -4.02 13.21 16.56
N GLY A 106 -3.74 12.57 15.43
CA GLY A 106 -2.78 13.11 14.46
C GLY A 106 -2.52 12.15 13.31
N THR A 107 -2.24 12.72 12.14
CA THR A 107 -2.22 11.96 10.88
C THR A 107 -0.89 11.27 10.56
N GLY A 108 0.13 11.39 11.42
CA GLY A 108 1.45 10.79 11.20
C GLY A 108 2.24 11.43 10.05
N ARG A 109 1.90 12.68 9.69
CA ARG A 109 2.48 13.45 8.56
C ARG A 109 3.46 14.55 9.01
N ASN A 110 3.63 14.77 10.32
CA ASN A 110 4.50 15.83 10.81
C ASN A 110 5.98 15.44 10.58
N ILE A 111 6.82 16.40 10.22
CA ILE A 111 8.27 16.21 10.11
C ILE A 111 8.86 15.60 11.39
N ARG A 112 8.35 15.99 12.57
CA ARG A 112 8.76 15.41 13.86
C ARG A 112 8.46 13.92 13.95
N ASP A 113 7.32 13.47 13.42
CA ASP A 113 6.97 12.04 13.41
C ASP A 113 7.91 11.24 12.48
N HIS A 114 8.38 11.87 11.40
CA HIS A 114 9.33 11.27 10.46
C HIS A 114 10.74 11.21 11.04
N GLN A 115 11.14 12.21 11.83
CA GLN A 115 12.42 12.21 12.56
C GLN A 115 12.41 11.20 13.70
N GLN A 116 11.31 11.13 14.47
CA GLN A 116 11.19 10.21 15.60
C GLN A 116 11.04 8.75 15.15
N TRP A 117 10.30 8.51 14.06
CA TRP A 117 10.09 7.19 13.49
C TRP A 117 10.47 7.21 12.00
N PRO A 118 11.78 7.20 11.69
CA PRO A 118 12.27 7.16 10.32
C PRO A 118 11.84 5.87 9.63
N ASN A 119 11.99 5.79 8.31
CA ASN A 119 11.65 4.55 7.60
C ASN A 119 12.48 3.35 8.12
N ALA A 120 13.74 3.58 8.48
CA ALA A 120 14.63 2.59 9.10
C ALA A 120 14.07 2.03 10.42
N TYR A 121 13.35 2.83 11.21
CA TYR A 121 12.71 2.34 12.43
C TYR A 121 11.73 1.19 12.12
N PHE A 122 10.87 1.35 11.11
CA PHE A 122 9.94 0.29 10.73
C PHE A 122 10.62 -0.90 10.07
N ALA A 123 11.68 -0.66 9.28
CA ALA A 123 12.48 -1.72 8.68
C ALA A 123 13.16 -2.59 9.76
N ASN A 124 13.72 -1.97 10.80
CA ASN A 124 14.33 -2.68 11.93
C ASN A 124 13.32 -3.51 12.73
N LEU A 125 12.04 -3.12 12.73
CA LEU A 125 10.94 -3.91 13.29
C LEU A 125 10.43 -5.00 12.34
N GLY A 126 11.08 -5.20 11.19
CA GLY A 126 10.73 -6.25 10.23
C GLY A 126 9.51 -5.92 9.36
N LEU A 127 9.15 -4.65 9.18
CA LEU A 127 8.07 -4.28 8.27
C LEU A 127 8.42 -4.66 6.82
N PHE A 128 7.58 -5.49 6.22
CA PHE A 128 7.68 -5.83 4.80
C PHE A 128 7.46 -4.58 3.93
N THR A 129 8.42 -4.26 3.06
CA THR A 129 8.32 -3.13 2.14
C THR A 129 8.09 -3.62 0.71
N LEU A 130 7.12 -3.02 0.04
CA LEU A 130 6.73 -3.38 -1.32
C LEU A 130 7.81 -3.04 -2.34
N ILE A 131 8.55 -1.96 -2.09
CA ILE A 131 9.60 -1.48 -2.99
C ILE A 131 10.86 -2.33 -2.94
N GLU A 132 11.30 -2.76 -1.75
CA GLU A 132 12.46 -3.65 -1.66
C GLU A 132 12.12 -5.01 -2.29
N ALA A 133 10.92 -5.54 -2.05
CA ALA A 133 10.46 -6.76 -2.69
C ALA A 133 10.40 -6.63 -4.22
N HIS A 134 9.96 -5.48 -4.76
CA HIS A 134 9.98 -5.22 -6.20
C HIS A 134 11.40 -5.15 -6.76
N ALA A 135 12.33 -4.50 -6.06
CA ALA A 135 13.73 -4.42 -6.46
C ALA A 135 14.38 -5.82 -6.53
N GLN A 136 14.18 -6.64 -5.49
CA GLN A 136 14.66 -8.02 -5.45
C GLN A 136 14.09 -8.87 -6.59
N ALA A 137 12.79 -8.76 -6.85
CA ALA A 137 12.14 -9.48 -7.94
C ALA A 137 12.61 -9.05 -9.34
N SER A 138 13.09 -7.80 -9.48
CA SER A 138 13.62 -7.27 -10.73
C SER A 138 15.07 -7.69 -10.98
N GLN A 139 15.85 -7.89 -9.91
CA GLN A 139 17.25 -8.34 -9.97
C GLN A 139 17.41 -9.84 -10.25
N SER A 140 16.36 -10.62 -10.04
CA SER A 140 16.36 -12.08 -10.25
C SER A 140 16.05 -12.48 -11.71
N ARG A 141 16.17 -11.56 -12.66
CA ARG A 141 15.82 -11.73 -14.08
C ARG A 141 17.02 -11.51 -14.99
#